data_AF-A0A6I6SBT8-F1
#
_entry.id   AF-A0A6I6SBT8-F1
#
_cell.length_a   1.000
_cell.length_b   1.000
_cell.length_c   1.000
_cell.angle_alpha   90.00
_cell.angle_beta   90.00
_cell.angle_gamma   90.00
#
_symmetry.space_group_name_H-M   'P 1'
#
loop_
_entity.id
_entity.type
_entity.pdbx_description
1 polymer ?
#
loop_
_entity_poly.entity_id
_entity_poly.type
_entity_poly.pdbx_seq_one_letter_code
_entity_poly.pdbx_strand_id
1 'polypeptide(L)'
;MPAYNLALQELSHPYPAPGNGTVSGHQVELMYHHIVPKSPRVGLIWLWNAVLEDKVLTAATPVLNAIIQNVDKYGTTLVPADRQHVKDLATGIKNKTITHQAGAARPAGWDNFAQVYIWLPGNLFTGPKNRADDPGDKFDAAIRFIIGAGGAQYTTLQTVNGKIDQYAKDRKKTGYAEEAYASLGTVARTNLQRTPFSGTQWTWDSGKNKPKVKGS
;
A
#
# COMPACT_ATOMS: atom_id res chain seq x y z
N MET A 1 -26.58 -12.57 7.25
CA MET A 1 -25.60 -11.54 6.83
C MET A 1 -25.07 -11.96 5.48
N PRO A 2 -24.99 -11.06 4.48
CA PRO A 2 -24.46 -11.41 3.17
C PRO A 2 -22.98 -11.83 3.30
N ALA A 3 -22.66 -12.96 2.67
CA ALA A 3 -21.32 -13.54 2.67
C ALA A 3 -20.71 -13.37 1.29
N TYR A 4 -19.48 -12.88 1.24
CA TYR A 4 -18.77 -12.58 0.00
C TYR A 4 -17.33 -13.08 0.02
N ASN A 5 -16.76 -13.29 -1.16
CA ASN A 5 -15.32 -13.51 -1.28
C ASN A 5 -14.60 -12.16 -1.17
N LEU A 6 -13.80 -12.01 -0.11
CA LEU A 6 -13.01 -10.83 0.20
C LEU A 6 -11.52 -11.10 0.03
N ALA A 7 -11.11 -12.21 -0.59
CA ALA A 7 -9.71 -12.47 -0.84
C ALA A 7 -9.15 -11.46 -1.84
N LEU A 8 -8.01 -10.86 -1.51
CA LEU A 8 -7.26 -9.99 -2.39
C LEU A 8 -6.44 -10.80 -3.40
N GLN A 9 -6.35 -10.23 -4.59
CA GLN A 9 -5.46 -10.62 -5.66
C GLN A 9 -4.69 -9.39 -6.13
N GLU A 10 -3.71 -9.58 -7.00
CA GLU A 10 -3.05 -8.45 -7.66
C GLU A 10 -4.04 -7.69 -8.55
N LEU A 11 -4.04 -6.37 -8.40
CA LEU A 11 -4.86 -5.44 -9.17
C LEU A 11 -4.03 -4.23 -9.61
N SER A 12 -4.50 -3.56 -10.66
CA SER A 12 -3.96 -2.28 -11.13
C SER A 12 -4.07 -1.18 -10.06
N HIS A 13 -3.43 -0.03 -10.27
CA HIS A 13 -3.53 1.09 -9.33
C HIS A 13 -4.67 2.05 -9.70
N PRO A 14 -5.33 2.69 -8.70
CA PRO A 14 -6.42 3.64 -8.93
C PRO A 14 -5.91 5.09 -9.10
N TYR A 15 -4.64 5.29 -9.45
CA TYR A 15 -4.01 6.62 -9.57
C TYR A 15 -3.68 6.97 -11.03
N PRO A 16 -3.58 8.27 -11.36
CA PRO A 16 -3.12 8.70 -12.68
C PRO A 16 -1.72 8.16 -13.02
N ALA A 17 -1.37 8.08 -14.30
CA ALA A 17 0.00 7.73 -14.67
C ALA A 17 1.00 8.81 -14.18
N PRO A 18 2.15 8.44 -13.58
CA PRO A 18 3.11 9.41 -13.04
C PRO A 18 3.93 10.16 -14.10
N GLY A 19 3.91 9.74 -15.38
CA GLY A 19 4.59 10.42 -16.49
C GLY A 19 6.10 10.13 -16.56
N ASN A 20 6.87 11.15 -16.96
CA ASN A 20 8.33 11.08 -17.12
C ASN A 20 9.05 12.05 -16.17
N GLY A 21 10.33 11.78 -15.90
CA GLY A 21 11.21 12.63 -15.10
C GLY A 21 12.62 12.71 -15.68
N THR A 22 13.50 13.47 -15.02
CA THR A 22 14.90 13.60 -15.40
C THR A 22 15.82 13.29 -14.22
N VAL A 23 16.82 12.44 -14.43
CA VAL A 23 17.86 12.09 -13.46
C VAL A 23 19.22 12.32 -14.11
N SER A 24 20.01 13.26 -13.57
CA SER A 24 21.35 13.57 -14.09
C SER A 24 21.41 13.80 -15.62
N GLY A 25 20.39 14.44 -16.20
CA GLY A 25 20.29 14.70 -17.64
C GLY A 25 19.63 13.58 -18.45
N HIS A 26 19.38 12.41 -17.87
CA HIS A 26 18.70 11.30 -18.54
C HIS A 26 17.18 11.37 -18.33
N GLN A 27 16.41 11.23 -19.41
CA GLN A 27 14.96 11.05 -19.34
C GLN A 27 14.65 9.65 -18.82
N VAL A 28 13.70 9.56 -17.88
CA VAL A 28 13.29 8.29 -17.27
C VAL A 28 11.76 8.19 -17.20
N GLU A 29 11.23 7.01 -17.49
CA GLU A 29 9.83 6.68 -17.20
C GLU A 29 9.66 6.56 -15.69
N LEU A 30 8.63 7.20 -15.14
CA LEU A 30 8.29 7.10 -13.73
C LEU A 30 7.25 6.00 -13.50
N MET A 31 7.26 5.43 -12.30
CA MET A 31 6.25 4.52 -11.80
C MET A 31 5.98 4.77 -10.32
N TYR A 32 4.90 4.17 -9.82
CA TYR A 32 4.63 4.10 -8.40
C TYR A 32 5.39 2.95 -7.77
N HIS A 33 6.04 3.26 -6.65
CA HIS A 33 6.78 2.29 -5.85
C HIS A 33 6.08 2.10 -4.52
N HIS A 34 5.85 0.82 -4.18
CA HIS A 34 5.40 0.41 -2.86
C HIS A 34 6.56 0.47 -1.88
N ILE A 35 6.29 0.98 -0.68
CA ILE A 35 7.29 1.00 0.40
C ILE A 35 7.14 -0.27 1.23
N VAL A 36 5.93 -0.55 1.72
CA VAL A 36 5.53 -1.88 2.16
C VAL A 36 5.11 -2.68 0.94
N PRO A 37 5.70 -3.85 0.67
CA PRO A 37 5.43 -4.65 -0.52
C PRO A 37 3.94 -4.95 -0.68
N LYS A 38 3.44 -4.91 -1.92
CA LYS A 38 2.11 -5.41 -2.27
C LYS A 38 2.05 -6.94 -2.47
N SER A 39 3.16 -7.66 -2.25
CA SER A 39 3.34 -9.07 -2.64
C SER A 39 2.27 -10.02 -2.04
N PRO A 40 1.83 -11.06 -2.79
CA PRO A 40 0.95 -12.11 -2.26
C PRO A 40 1.68 -13.11 -1.33
N ARG A 41 3.02 -13.06 -1.25
CA ARG A 41 3.80 -13.95 -0.38
C ARG A 41 3.96 -13.40 1.03
N VAL A 42 4.51 -12.19 1.14
CA VAL A 42 4.68 -11.44 2.39
C VAL A 42 4.58 -9.96 2.04
N GLY A 43 3.46 -9.34 2.38
CA GLY A 43 3.11 -7.99 1.93
C GLY A 43 1.64 -7.66 2.23
N LEU A 44 1.13 -6.57 1.67
CA LEU A 44 -0.25 -6.11 1.93
C LEU A 44 -1.33 -7.10 1.46
N ILE A 45 -1.15 -7.70 0.28
CA ILE A 45 -2.10 -8.72 -0.23
C ILE A 45 -2.10 -9.93 0.70
N TRP A 46 -0.92 -10.41 1.07
CA TRP A 46 -0.78 -11.53 2.00
C TRP A 46 -1.41 -11.21 3.37
N LEU A 47 -1.10 -10.05 3.95
CA LEU A 47 -1.59 -9.64 5.27
C LEU A 47 -3.13 -9.67 5.33
N TRP A 48 -3.78 -9.11 4.31
CA TRP A 48 -5.24 -9.13 4.21
C TRP A 48 -5.81 -10.55 4.16
N ASN A 49 -5.27 -11.39 3.26
CA ASN A 49 -5.74 -12.76 3.12
C ASN A 49 -5.51 -13.59 4.40
N ALA A 50 -4.36 -13.40 5.06
CA ALA A 50 -4.04 -14.08 6.31
C ALA A 50 -5.05 -13.73 7.43
N VAL A 51 -5.42 -12.45 7.60
CA VAL A 51 -6.39 -12.09 8.65
C VAL A 51 -7.82 -12.54 8.34
N LEU A 52 -8.16 -12.75 7.06
CA LEU A 52 -9.43 -13.37 6.67
C LEU A 52 -9.47 -14.84 7.09
N GLU A 53 -8.43 -15.60 6.76
CA GLU A 53 -8.29 -17.02 7.07
C GLU A 53 -8.25 -17.26 8.60
N ASP A 54 -7.50 -16.43 9.33
CA ASP A 54 -7.40 -16.50 10.80
C ASP A 54 -8.63 -15.92 11.52
N LYS A 55 -9.61 -15.40 10.78
CA LYS A 55 -10.84 -14.80 11.33
C LYS A 55 -10.57 -13.62 12.28
N VAL A 56 -9.48 -12.88 12.05
CA VAL A 56 -9.07 -11.69 12.81
C VAL A 56 -9.17 -10.40 12.01
N LEU A 57 -10.10 -10.34 11.05
CA LEU A 57 -10.33 -9.18 10.19
C LEU A 57 -10.59 -7.87 10.96
N THR A 58 -11.02 -7.94 12.22
CA THR A 58 -11.12 -6.76 13.11
C THR A 58 -9.80 -6.00 13.25
N ALA A 59 -8.65 -6.67 13.10
CA ALA A 59 -7.34 -6.03 13.06
C ALA A 59 -7.24 -4.94 11.99
N ALA A 60 -7.95 -5.09 10.86
CA ALA A 60 -7.94 -4.12 9.75
C ALA A 60 -8.72 -2.82 10.03
N THR A 61 -9.45 -2.73 11.15
CA THR A 61 -10.30 -1.57 11.51
C THR A 61 -9.60 -0.21 11.37
N PRO A 62 -8.33 -0.01 11.80
CA PRO A 62 -7.65 1.27 11.66
C PRO A 62 -7.51 1.72 10.20
N VAL A 63 -7.20 0.80 9.28
CA VAL A 63 -7.08 1.10 7.84
C VAL A 63 -8.45 1.29 7.21
N LEU A 64 -9.44 0.46 7.56
CA LEU A 64 -10.82 0.63 7.10
C LEU A 64 -11.35 2.02 7.46
N ASN A 65 -11.12 2.48 8.69
CA ASN A 65 -11.49 3.83 9.12
C ASN A 65 -10.76 4.92 8.32
N ALA A 66 -9.46 4.76 8.05
CA ALA A 66 -8.71 5.71 7.24
C ALA A 66 -9.27 5.80 5.81
N ILE A 67 -9.59 4.67 5.18
CA ILE A 67 -10.22 4.62 3.84
C ILE A 67 -11.58 5.32 3.86
N ILE A 68 -12.46 4.98 4.80
CA ILE A 68 -13.80 5.58 4.93
C ILE A 68 -13.70 7.11 5.02
N GLN A 69 -12.75 7.62 5.81
CA GLN A 69 -12.59 9.05 6.07
C GLN A 69 -11.91 9.82 4.92
N ASN A 70 -11.00 9.16 4.18
CA ASN A 70 -10.04 9.89 3.35
C ASN A 70 -10.01 9.46 1.87
N VAL A 71 -10.80 8.48 1.41
CA VAL A 71 -10.76 8.03 0.01
C VAL A 71 -10.96 9.16 -1.01
N ASP A 72 -11.75 10.19 -0.68
CA ASP A 72 -11.94 11.38 -1.53
C ASP A 72 -10.69 12.27 -1.62
N LYS A 73 -9.80 12.18 -0.63
CA LYS A 73 -8.58 12.98 -0.53
C LYS A 73 -7.35 12.29 -1.09
N TYR A 74 -7.43 10.98 -1.37
CA TYR A 74 -6.27 10.21 -1.84
C TYR A 74 -5.84 10.56 -3.28
N GLY A 75 -6.62 11.31 -4.05
CA GLY A 75 -6.26 11.68 -5.43
C GLY A 75 -6.34 10.50 -6.41
N THR A 76 -7.28 9.58 -6.16
CA THR A 76 -7.59 8.47 -7.06
C THR A 76 -8.34 8.94 -8.30
N THR A 77 -8.33 8.16 -9.37
CA THR A 77 -9.13 8.36 -10.59
C THR A 77 -10.55 7.82 -10.48
N LEU A 78 -10.90 7.21 -9.34
CA LEU A 78 -12.25 6.68 -9.11
C LEU A 78 -13.27 7.81 -9.16
N VAL A 79 -14.40 7.59 -9.83
CA VAL A 79 -15.51 8.56 -9.84
C VAL A 79 -16.21 8.62 -8.47
N PRO A 80 -16.97 9.68 -8.14
CA PRO A 80 -17.59 9.82 -6.81
C PRO A 80 -18.43 8.63 -6.37
N ALA A 81 -19.20 8.01 -7.29
CA ALA A 81 -20.01 6.83 -6.99
C ALA A 81 -19.16 5.62 -6.56
N ASP A 82 -18.04 5.39 -7.24
CA ASP A 82 -17.11 4.32 -6.89
C ASP A 82 -16.45 4.54 -5.54
N ARG A 83 -16.06 5.79 -5.23
CA ARG A 83 -15.54 6.13 -3.90
C ARG A 83 -16.58 5.91 -2.81
N GLN A 84 -17.87 6.15 -3.10
CA GLN A 84 -18.94 5.82 -2.16
C GLN A 84 -19.07 4.31 -1.95
N HIS A 85 -19.04 3.49 -3.01
CA HIS A 85 -19.03 2.03 -2.88
C HIS A 85 -17.85 1.51 -2.05
N VAL A 86 -16.66 2.12 -2.20
CA VAL A 86 -15.49 1.79 -1.36
C VAL A 86 -15.76 2.07 0.12
N LYS A 87 -16.38 3.21 0.45
CA LYS A 87 -16.75 3.56 1.84
C LYS A 87 -17.80 2.62 2.41
N ASP A 88 -18.82 2.29 1.63
CA ASP A 88 -19.93 1.43 2.05
C ASP A 88 -19.42 0.01 2.33
N LEU A 89 -18.59 -0.53 1.42
CA LEU A 89 -17.95 -1.83 1.60
C LEU A 89 -17.01 -1.84 2.82
N ALA A 90 -16.14 -0.84 2.97
CA ALA A 90 -15.26 -0.73 4.12
C ALA A 90 -16.05 -0.61 5.45
N THR A 91 -17.18 0.09 5.44
CA THR A 91 -18.08 0.22 6.59
C THR A 91 -18.75 -1.12 6.90
N GLY A 92 -19.23 -1.84 5.88
CA GLY A 92 -19.86 -3.13 6.07
C GLY A 92 -18.90 -4.20 6.62
N ILE A 93 -17.66 -4.20 6.13
CA ILE A 93 -16.59 -5.07 6.65
C ILE A 93 -16.30 -4.71 8.11
N LYS A 94 -16.07 -3.42 8.41
CA LYS A 94 -15.78 -2.93 9.77
C LYS A 94 -16.90 -3.30 10.76
N ASN A 95 -18.15 -3.11 10.37
CA ASN A 95 -19.31 -3.35 11.21
C ASN A 95 -19.74 -4.83 11.22
N LYS A 96 -19.00 -5.71 10.54
CA LYS A 96 -19.29 -7.15 10.40
C LYS A 96 -20.65 -7.45 9.76
N THR A 97 -21.23 -6.51 9.02
CA THR A 97 -22.46 -6.75 8.24
C THR A 97 -22.16 -7.44 6.91
N ILE A 98 -20.90 -7.39 6.46
CA ILE A 98 -20.33 -8.18 5.37
C ILE A 98 -19.30 -9.15 5.96
N THR A 99 -19.44 -10.44 5.66
CA THR A 99 -18.51 -11.48 6.12
C THR A 99 -17.80 -12.16 4.97
N HIS A 100 -16.61 -12.69 5.23
CA HIS A 100 -15.88 -13.46 4.25
C HIS A 100 -16.39 -14.90 4.15
N GLN A 101 -16.60 -15.38 2.93
CA GLN A 101 -16.80 -16.79 2.59
C GLN A 101 -16.01 -17.10 1.32
N ALA A 102 -15.10 -18.08 1.40
CA ALA A 102 -14.35 -18.56 0.26
C ALA A 102 -15.30 -19.12 -0.83
N GLY A 103 -15.02 -18.81 -2.09
CA GLY A 103 -15.84 -19.25 -3.24
C GLY A 103 -17.16 -18.50 -3.45
N ALA A 104 -17.56 -17.61 -2.53
CA ALA A 104 -18.72 -16.74 -2.74
C ALA A 104 -18.47 -15.69 -3.83
N ALA A 105 -19.52 -15.00 -4.28
CA ALA A 105 -19.39 -13.88 -5.19
C ALA A 105 -18.57 -12.73 -4.54
N ARG A 106 -17.96 -11.88 -5.36
CA ARG A 106 -17.35 -10.62 -4.89
C ARG A 106 -18.46 -9.59 -4.63
N PRO A 107 -18.34 -8.74 -3.60
CA PRO A 107 -19.29 -7.66 -3.40
C PRO A 107 -19.09 -6.58 -4.48
N ALA A 108 -20.13 -5.79 -4.74
CA ALA A 108 -20.00 -4.60 -5.58
C ALA A 108 -18.94 -3.64 -5.00
N GLY A 109 -18.15 -3.02 -5.87
CA GLY A 109 -17.07 -2.11 -5.45
C GLY A 109 -15.83 -2.80 -4.85
N TRP A 110 -15.77 -4.14 -4.83
CA TRP A 110 -14.63 -4.89 -4.29
C TRP A 110 -13.30 -4.51 -4.94
N ASP A 111 -13.25 -4.51 -6.27
CA ASP A 111 -12.00 -4.23 -6.99
C ASP A 111 -11.53 -2.80 -6.70
N ASN A 112 -12.43 -1.82 -6.63
CA ASN A 112 -12.08 -0.44 -6.26
C ASN A 112 -11.56 -0.35 -4.81
N PHE A 113 -12.18 -1.05 -3.87
CA PHE A 113 -11.71 -1.09 -2.48
C PHE A 113 -10.32 -1.73 -2.40
N ALA A 114 -10.15 -2.85 -3.06
CA ALA A 114 -8.89 -3.60 -3.10
C ALA A 114 -7.76 -2.76 -3.71
N GLN A 115 -8.03 -2.04 -4.81
CA GLN A 115 -7.10 -1.09 -5.40
C GLN A 115 -6.73 0.04 -4.43
N VAL A 116 -7.71 0.64 -3.75
CA VAL A 116 -7.45 1.70 -2.77
C VAL A 116 -6.59 1.19 -1.62
N TYR A 117 -6.92 0.03 -1.04
CA TYR A 117 -6.18 -0.56 0.08
C TYR A 117 -4.72 -0.89 -0.28
N ILE A 118 -4.51 -1.58 -1.40
CA ILE A 118 -3.16 -2.02 -1.82
C ILE A 118 -2.28 -0.81 -2.12
N TRP A 119 -2.85 0.27 -2.64
CA TRP A 119 -2.11 1.42 -3.16
C TRP A 119 -2.27 2.70 -2.31
N LEU A 120 -2.68 2.62 -1.04
CA LEU A 120 -2.87 3.81 -0.19
C LEU A 120 -1.70 4.80 -0.30
N PRO A 121 -1.97 6.11 -0.46
CA PRO A 121 -0.96 7.06 -0.93
C PRO A 121 0.23 7.20 0.02
N GLY A 122 0.01 7.09 1.34
CA GLY A 122 1.08 7.10 2.34
C GLY A 122 2.03 5.90 2.29
N ASN A 123 1.71 4.84 1.54
CA ASN A 123 2.60 3.72 1.27
C ASN A 123 3.29 3.81 -0.11
N LEU A 124 3.11 4.92 -0.82
CA LEU A 124 3.62 5.12 -2.18
C LEU A 124 4.59 6.29 -2.29
N PHE A 125 5.57 6.12 -3.17
CA PHE A 125 6.31 7.24 -3.77
C PHE A 125 6.37 7.09 -5.29
N THR A 126 6.64 8.20 -5.97
CA THR A 126 6.84 8.24 -7.43
C THR A 126 8.35 8.25 -7.72
N GLY A 127 8.83 7.31 -8.54
CA GLY A 127 10.24 7.17 -8.85
C GLY A 127 10.48 6.46 -10.19
N PRO A 128 11.72 6.38 -10.68
CA PRO A 128 12.03 5.76 -11.97
C PRO A 128 11.68 4.26 -12.02
N LYS A 129 11.29 3.74 -13.19
CA LYS A 129 10.78 2.37 -13.38
C LYS A 129 11.82 1.24 -13.35
N ASN A 130 13.10 1.54 -13.57
CA ASN A 130 14.16 0.53 -13.70
C ASN A 130 15.39 0.94 -12.89
N ARG A 131 15.26 0.93 -11.57
CA ARG A 131 16.31 1.41 -10.68
C ARG A 131 17.42 0.37 -10.52
N ALA A 132 18.65 0.84 -10.32
CA ALA A 132 19.82 0.01 -10.06
C ALA A 132 19.79 -0.65 -8.67
N ASP A 133 19.02 -0.06 -7.75
CA ASP A 133 18.86 -0.40 -6.34
C ASP A 133 17.44 -0.90 -6.02
N ASP A 134 16.66 -1.31 -7.03
CA ASP A 134 15.30 -1.81 -6.82
C ASP A 134 15.31 -3.11 -5.97
N PRO A 135 14.65 -3.14 -4.80
CA PRO A 135 14.58 -4.34 -3.97
C PRO A 135 13.60 -5.40 -4.51
N GLY A 136 12.84 -5.08 -5.56
CA GLY A 136 11.69 -5.86 -6.02
C GLY A 136 10.58 -5.89 -4.96
N ASP A 137 10.10 -7.09 -4.65
CA ASP A 137 9.06 -7.34 -3.64
C ASP A 137 9.53 -7.12 -2.18
N LYS A 138 10.73 -6.58 -1.96
CA LYS A 138 11.28 -6.36 -0.61
C LYS A 138 11.29 -4.88 -0.25
N PHE A 139 11.43 -4.61 1.05
CA PHE A 139 11.60 -3.26 1.58
C PHE A 139 13.01 -2.71 1.28
N ASP A 140 13.12 -1.45 0.81
CA ASP A 140 14.39 -0.80 0.46
C ASP A 140 14.73 0.34 1.44
N ALA A 141 15.88 0.22 2.10
CA ALA A 141 16.34 1.18 3.10
C ALA A 141 16.69 2.55 2.50
N ALA A 142 17.01 2.62 1.21
CA ALA A 142 17.28 3.87 0.53
C ALA A 142 16.04 4.77 0.42
N ILE A 143 14.84 4.18 0.48
CA ILE A 143 13.56 4.91 0.44
C ILE A 143 13.48 5.98 1.56
N ARG A 144 14.21 5.82 2.67
CA ARG A 144 14.28 6.85 3.74
C ARG A 144 14.74 8.23 3.24
N PHE A 145 15.51 8.28 2.16
CA PHE A 145 15.95 9.53 1.52
C PHE A 145 14.90 10.14 0.59
N ILE A 146 13.88 9.36 0.23
CA ILE A 146 12.75 9.79 -0.59
C ILE A 146 11.62 10.35 0.27
N ILE A 147 11.21 9.61 1.31
CA ILE A 147 9.98 9.90 2.05
C ILE A 147 10.21 10.69 3.35
N GLY A 148 9.86 11.99 3.29
CA GLY A 148 9.65 12.87 4.45
C GLY A 148 10.92 13.46 5.07
N ALA A 149 10.84 14.77 5.37
CA ALA A 149 11.84 15.48 6.18
C ALA A 149 11.77 14.98 7.64
N GLY A 150 12.59 13.99 8.00
CA GLY A 150 12.74 13.50 9.39
C GLY A 150 12.46 12.01 9.63
N GLY A 151 12.16 11.21 8.61
CA GLY A 151 12.17 9.74 8.69
C GLY A 151 11.00 9.06 9.42
N ALA A 152 10.08 9.81 10.06
CA ALA A 152 8.98 9.22 10.84
C ALA A 152 8.04 8.32 10.03
N GLN A 153 7.69 8.71 8.79
CA GLN A 153 6.89 7.88 7.89
C GLN A 153 7.64 6.59 7.52
N TYR A 154 8.94 6.71 7.22
CA TYR A 154 9.79 5.57 6.89
C TYR A 154 9.86 4.58 8.05
N THR A 155 10.10 5.06 9.28
CA THR A 155 10.10 4.23 10.48
C THR A 155 8.75 3.54 10.68
N THR A 156 7.64 4.25 10.47
CA THR A 156 6.30 3.65 10.60
C THR A 156 6.08 2.52 9.59
N LEU A 157 6.48 2.72 8.32
CA LEU A 157 6.34 1.71 7.28
C LEU A 157 7.30 0.54 7.47
N GLN A 158 8.48 0.77 8.03
CA GLN A 158 9.39 -0.29 8.46
C GLN A 158 8.76 -1.14 9.57
N THR A 159 8.08 -0.52 10.54
CA THR A 159 7.29 -1.23 11.55
C THR A 159 6.20 -2.07 10.91
N VAL A 160 5.44 -1.51 9.96
CA VAL A 160 4.42 -2.29 9.21
C VAL A 160 5.04 -3.52 8.58
N ASN A 161 6.14 -3.36 7.81
CA ASN A 161 6.78 -4.49 7.13
C ASN A 161 7.30 -5.55 8.11
N GLY A 162 8.00 -5.12 9.17
CA GLY A 162 8.52 -6.04 10.19
C GLY A 162 7.42 -6.81 10.92
N LYS A 163 6.25 -6.19 11.13
CA LYS A 163 5.10 -6.84 11.76
C LYS A 163 4.40 -7.82 10.83
N ILE A 164 4.33 -7.52 9.53
CA ILE A 164 3.87 -8.48 8.52
C ILE A 164 4.80 -9.71 8.51
N ASP A 165 6.12 -9.50 8.50
CA ASP A 165 7.10 -10.59 8.52
C ASP A 165 6.98 -11.45 9.81
N GLN A 166 6.74 -10.81 10.96
CA GLN A 166 6.54 -11.51 12.23
C GLN A 166 5.25 -12.33 12.22
N TYR A 167 4.16 -11.77 11.70
CA TYR A 167 2.88 -12.49 11.58
C TYR A 167 2.99 -13.68 10.61
N ALA A 168 3.75 -13.52 9.52
CA ALA A 168 4.01 -14.61 8.57
C ALA A 168 4.77 -15.78 9.19
N LYS A 169 5.62 -15.50 10.19
CA LYS A 169 6.38 -16.53 10.93
C LYS A 169 5.58 -17.19 12.06
N ASP A 170 4.65 -16.46 12.68
CA ASP A 170 3.86 -16.94 13.82
C ASP A 170 2.41 -16.42 13.77
N ARG A 171 1.58 -17.10 12.98
CA ARG A 171 0.15 -16.75 12.79
C ARG A 171 -0.70 -16.86 14.06
N LYS A 172 -0.23 -17.55 15.11
CA LYS A 172 -0.95 -17.63 16.39
C LYS A 172 -0.88 -16.32 17.17
N LYS A 173 0.11 -15.46 16.89
CA LYS A 173 0.29 -14.15 17.52
C LYS A 173 -0.37 -13.06 16.67
N THR A 174 -1.70 -12.99 16.76
CA THR A 174 -2.54 -12.04 16.01
C THR A 174 -2.21 -10.58 16.29
N GLY A 175 -1.60 -10.28 17.45
CA GLY A 175 -1.11 -8.94 17.80
C GLY A 175 -0.14 -8.34 16.76
N TYR A 176 0.62 -9.16 16.03
CA TYR A 176 1.46 -8.66 14.95
C TYR A 176 0.63 -8.08 13.79
N ALA A 177 -0.48 -8.71 13.42
CA ALA A 177 -1.39 -8.17 12.40
C ALA A 177 -2.05 -6.87 12.90
N GLU A 178 -2.49 -6.83 14.15
CA GLU A 178 -3.10 -5.65 14.77
C GLU A 178 -2.13 -4.45 14.76
N GLU A 179 -0.88 -4.65 15.15
CA GLU A 179 0.15 -3.60 15.13
C GLU A 179 0.50 -3.15 13.70
N ALA A 180 0.55 -4.09 12.73
CA ALA A 180 0.76 -3.76 11.32
C ALA A 180 -0.37 -2.86 10.78
N TYR A 181 -1.62 -3.24 11.03
CA TYR A 181 -2.78 -2.45 10.61
C TYR A 181 -2.91 -1.13 11.35
N ALA A 182 -2.58 -1.07 12.64
CA ALA A 182 -2.58 0.18 13.41
C ALA A 182 -1.57 1.19 12.82
N SER A 183 -0.36 0.72 12.49
CA SER A 183 0.70 1.53 11.89
C SER A 183 0.33 1.97 10.47
N LEU A 184 -0.18 1.05 9.64
CA LEU A 184 -0.63 1.36 8.29
C LEU A 184 -1.83 2.32 8.30
N GLY A 185 -2.76 2.16 9.24
CA GLY A 185 -3.90 3.06 9.43
C GLY A 185 -3.48 4.47 9.82
N THR A 186 -2.40 4.60 10.61
CA THR A 186 -1.80 5.91 10.93
C THR A 186 -1.25 6.57 9.67
N VAL A 187 -0.46 5.84 8.89
CA VAL A 187 0.10 6.34 7.62
C VAL A 187 -1.00 6.74 6.65
N ALA A 188 -2.03 5.91 6.47
CA ALA A 188 -3.15 6.20 5.57
C ALA A 188 -3.98 7.43 6.02
N ARG A 189 -3.99 7.74 7.33
CA ARG A 189 -4.69 8.90 7.87
C ARG A 189 -3.89 10.20 7.75
N THR A 190 -2.58 10.15 7.97
CA THR A 190 -1.74 11.36 8.02
C THR A 190 -1.09 11.67 6.68
N ASN A 191 -0.76 10.67 5.87
CA ASN A 191 -0.11 10.82 4.58
C ASN A 191 -1.11 10.57 3.47
N LEU A 192 -1.98 11.57 3.25
CA LEU A 192 -3.06 11.52 2.28
C LEU A 192 -2.59 11.60 0.83
N GLN A 193 -1.31 11.89 0.61
CA GLN A 193 -0.70 12.05 -0.71
C GLN A 193 0.52 11.15 -0.81
N ARG A 194 0.74 10.64 -2.03
CA ARG A 194 1.96 9.94 -2.40
C ARG A 194 3.14 10.89 -2.34
N THR A 195 4.33 10.38 -2.06
CA THR A 195 5.54 11.21 -2.17
C THR A 195 5.82 11.47 -3.66
N PRO A 196 5.87 12.75 -4.10
CA PRO A 196 6.11 13.07 -5.51
C PRO A 196 7.55 12.75 -5.92
N PHE A 197 7.78 12.66 -7.23
CA PHE A 197 9.13 12.50 -7.76
C PHE A 197 9.93 13.80 -7.58
N SER A 198 11.17 13.69 -7.10
CA SER A 198 12.14 14.77 -7.12
C SER A 198 13.47 14.28 -7.66
N GLY A 199 13.88 14.77 -8.84
CA GLY A 199 15.14 14.37 -9.48
C GLY A 199 16.40 14.57 -8.62
N THR A 200 16.35 15.46 -7.63
CA THR A 200 17.46 15.72 -6.69
C THR A 200 17.73 14.57 -5.72
N GLN A 201 16.77 13.67 -5.55
CA GLN A 201 16.89 12.47 -4.71
C GLN A 201 17.52 11.28 -5.44
N TRP A 202 17.85 11.45 -6.72
CA TRP A 202 18.34 10.40 -7.62
C TRP A 202 19.70 10.77 -8.22
N THR A 203 20.48 9.74 -8.54
CA THR A 203 21.74 9.84 -9.30
C THR A 203 21.76 8.79 -10.40
N TRP A 204 22.62 8.95 -11.40
CA TRP A 204 22.85 7.93 -12.43
C TRP A 204 24.00 6.99 -12.02
N ASP A 205 23.74 5.68 -12.02
CA ASP A 205 24.78 4.65 -11.92
C ASP A 205 25.30 4.38 -13.33
N SER A 206 26.42 5.01 -13.69
CA SER A 206 27.04 4.85 -15.01
C SER A 206 27.51 3.42 -15.30
N GLY A 207 27.84 2.64 -14.26
CA GLY A 207 28.27 1.25 -14.43
C GLY A 207 27.12 0.32 -14.80
N LYS A 208 25.90 0.62 -14.32
CA LYS A 208 24.68 -0.15 -14.62
C LYS A 208 23.76 0.51 -15.65
N ASN A 209 24.09 1.74 -16.06
CA ASN A 209 23.28 2.58 -16.94
C ASN A 209 21.82 2.72 -16.45
N LYS A 210 21.63 2.98 -15.15
CA LYS A 210 20.33 3.03 -14.48
C LYS A 210 20.28 4.11 -13.38
N PRO A 211 19.10 4.67 -13.06
CA PRO A 211 18.94 5.56 -11.92
C PRO A 211 19.09 4.81 -10.58
N LYS A 212 19.58 5.49 -9.55
CA LYS A 212 19.76 4.99 -8.18
C LYS A 212 19.37 6.08 -7.17
N VAL A 213 18.84 5.73 -6.00
CA VAL A 213 18.58 6.70 -4.93
C VAL A 213 19.92 7.27 -4.44
N LYS A 214 19.99 8.57 -4.23
CA LYS A 214 21.18 9.24 -3.71
C LYS A 214 21.44 8.79 -2.27
N GLY A 215 22.67 8.32 -1.98
CA GLY A 215 23.07 7.86 -0.64
C GLY A 215 22.72 6.40 -0.31
N SER A 216 22.23 5.65 -1.30
CA SER A 216 22.14 4.18 -1.27
C SER A 216 23.45 3.52 -1.70
#